data_AF-A0A8T4YIY2-F1
#
_entry.id   AF-A0A8T4YIY2-F1
#
_cell.length_a   1.000
_cell.length_b   1.000
_cell.length_c   1.000
_cell.angle_alpha   90.00
_cell.angle_beta   90.00
_cell.angle_gamma   90.00
#
_symmetry.space_group_name_H-M   'P 1'
#
loop_
_entity.id
_entity.type
_entity.pdbx_description
1 polymer ?
#
loop_
_entity_poly.entity_id
_entity_poly.type
_entity_poly.pdbx_seq_one_letter_code
_entity_poly.pdbx_strand_id
1 'polypeptide(L)'
;MRFKLGFTLVICFTLLLSSLSVQCIAWSNGGFSSDLQHPKYGTHDWIAEHALDWLQPDEKQFILNNLAWLLYGTELPDNPSPPYGIGDTFKHHVYYHADGSLQDDASAVRAQEEYMMALVYAKAGDWANASMRLGAMTHYISDAAVFSHLMGSNTDWGSEQHHSDYETYVNGRTNSYYDDFNVYLKFDGALETISAYNATLLLAYDTTFDMDGDLTCIWMDENYNWSNPMFVNRVGESLNLAVNLITDVLHTFYLEYSSSMDTATVIVILFMLRLATGLMLL
;
A
#
# COMPACT_ATOMS: atom_id res chain seq x y z
N MET A 1 -19.22 16.30 -49.53
CA MET A 1 -19.40 16.45 -48.07
C MET A 1 -20.11 15.23 -47.48
N ARG A 2 -19.52 14.02 -47.57
CA ARG A 2 -20.13 12.75 -47.08
C ARG A 2 -19.09 11.67 -46.68
N PHE A 3 -17.89 12.08 -46.24
CA PHE A 3 -16.84 11.14 -45.81
C PHE A 3 -16.30 11.41 -44.39
N LYS A 4 -16.82 12.44 -43.70
CA LYS A 4 -16.34 12.80 -42.35
C LYS A 4 -17.11 12.15 -41.20
N LEU A 5 -18.26 11.51 -41.46
CA LEU A 5 -19.09 10.95 -40.39
C LEU A 5 -18.65 9.53 -39.97
N GLY A 6 -18.10 8.73 -40.90
CA GLY A 6 -17.64 7.37 -40.61
C GLY A 6 -16.33 7.31 -39.83
N PHE A 7 -15.43 8.27 -40.05
CA PHE A 7 -14.11 8.30 -39.40
C PHE A 7 -14.20 8.67 -37.91
N THR A 8 -15.12 9.57 -37.56
CA THR A 8 -15.35 9.97 -36.15
C THR A 8 -15.99 8.84 -35.33
N LEU A 9 -16.84 8.01 -35.96
CA LEU A 9 -17.55 6.93 -35.28
C LEU A 9 -16.63 5.74 -34.95
N VAL A 10 -15.62 5.48 -35.79
CA VAL A 10 -14.59 4.45 -35.53
C VAL A 10 -13.65 4.89 -34.39
N ILE A 11 -13.24 6.16 -34.34
CA ILE A 11 -12.38 6.69 -33.27
C ILE A 11 -13.11 6.66 -31.91
N CYS A 12 -14.41 7.00 -31.87
CA CYS A 12 -15.19 6.88 -30.63
C CYS A 12 -15.37 5.42 -30.19
N PHE A 13 -15.46 4.45 -31.11
CA PHE A 13 -15.58 3.04 -30.75
C PHE A 13 -14.26 2.44 -30.25
N THR A 14 -13.11 2.87 -30.79
CA THR A 14 -11.79 2.47 -30.28
C THR A 14 -11.46 3.09 -28.92
N LEU A 15 -11.93 4.32 -28.64
CA LEU A 15 -11.77 4.95 -27.33
C LEU A 15 -12.68 4.36 -26.24
N LEU A 16 -13.81 3.73 -26.62
CA LEU A 16 -14.69 3.01 -25.68
C LEU A 16 -14.20 1.59 -25.35
N LEU A 17 -13.35 1.00 -26.20
CA LEU A 17 -12.77 -0.33 -25.97
C LEU A 17 -11.51 -0.28 -25.09
N SER A 18 -10.86 0.88 -24.96
CA SER A 18 -9.69 1.08 -24.09
C SER A 18 -10.02 1.32 -22.61
N SER A 19 -11.31 1.31 -22.22
CA SER A 19 -11.73 1.50 -20.82
C SER A 19 -12.31 0.23 -20.18
N LEU A 20 -12.06 -0.94 -20.77
CA LEU A 20 -12.28 -2.21 -20.07
C LEU A 20 -11.07 -2.45 -19.15
N SER A 21 -10.99 -1.67 -18.07
CA SER A 21 -10.10 -1.96 -16.94
C SER A 21 -10.62 -3.23 -16.27
N VAL A 22 -9.79 -4.27 -16.25
CA VAL A 22 -10.05 -5.47 -15.45
C VAL A 22 -10.08 -5.00 -13.99
N GLN A 23 -11.12 -5.37 -13.25
CA GLN A 23 -11.14 -5.17 -11.81
C GLN A 23 -10.13 -6.14 -11.21
N CYS A 24 -8.97 -5.63 -10.77
CA CYS A 24 -8.15 -6.35 -9.81
C CYS A 24 -8.85 -6.23 -8.44
N ILE A 25 -8.89 -7.35 -7.72
CA ILE A 25 -9.37 -7.41 -6.33
C ILE A 25 -8.11 -7.32 -5.47
N ALA A 26 -8.00 -6.45 -4.47
CA ALA A 26 -6.82 -6.41 -3.58
C ALA A 26 -6.65 -7.70 -2.77
N TRP A 27 -5.55 -7.84 -2.00
CA TRP A 27 -5.56 -8.84 -0.93
C TRP A 27 -6.84 -8.71 -0.09
N SER A 28 -7.37 -9.83 0.41
CA SER A 28 -8.54 -9.80 1.27
C SER A 28 -8.23 -9.06 2.59
N ASN A 29 -9.00 -8.01 2.89
CA ASN A 29 -9.02 -7.33 4.19
C ASN A 29 -9.85 -8.08 5.26
N GLY A 30 -9.99 -9.41 5.18
CA GLY A 30 -10.88 -10.17 6.08
C GLY A 30 -12.39 -9.89 5.89
N GLY A 31 -12.75 -8.96 5.01
CA GLY A 31 -14.09 -8.46 4.70
C GLY A 31 -14.29 -7.01 5.14
N PHE A 32 -15.50 -6.48 4.98
CA PHE A 32 -15.79 -5.11 5.40
C PHE A 32 -16.41 -5.05 6.80
N SER A 33 -15.87 -4.17 7.64
CA SER A 33 -16.24 -4.02 9.04
C SER A 33 -17.36 -3.01 9.22
N SER A 34 -18.34 -3.40 10.04
CA SER A 34 -19.38 -2.50 10.53
C SER A 34 -19.04 -1.86 11.88
N ASP A 35 -18.06 -2.42 12.58
CA ASP A 35 -17.54 -1.92 13.86
C ASP A 35 -16.08 -1.47 13.68
N LEU A 36 -15.85 -0.16 13.75
CA LEU A 36 -14.55 0.47 13.56
C LEU A 36 -13.54 0.12 14.67
N GLN A 37 -14.02 -0.37 15.82
CA GLN A 37 -13.15 -0.76 16.94
C GLN A 37 -12.75 -2.24 16.90
N HIS A 38 -13.40 -3.04 16.06
CA HIS A 38 -13.10 -4.45 15.88
C HIS A 38 -13.09 -4.80 14.38
N PRO A 39 -12.10 -4.31 13.61
CA PRO A 39 -11.99 -4.63 12.20
C PRO A 39 -11.86 -6.13 11.97
N LYS A 40 -12.38 -6.60 10.84
CA LYS A 40 -12.24 -7.98 10.39
C LYS A 40 -10.82 -8.17 9.90
N TYR A 41 -10.07 -8.99 10.60
CA TYR A 41 -8.66 -9.17 10.31
C TYR A 41 -8.43 -10.00 9.02
N GLY A 42 -7.56 -9.51 8.13
CA GLY A 42 -7.11 -10.22 6.94
C GLY A 42 -5.64 -9.99 6.59
N THR A 43 -5.26 -10.33 5.37
CA THR A 43 -3.85 -10.25 4.91
C THR A 43 -3.29 -8.84 4.99
N HIS A 44 -4.05 -7.82 4.58
CA HIS A 44 -3.59 -6.43 4.66
C HIS A 44 -3.34 -5.98 6.10
N ASP A 45 -4.21 -6.39 7.04
CA ASP A 45 -4.04 -6.14 8.47
C ASP A 45 -2.81 -6.83 9.01
N TRP A 46 -2.60 -8.09 8.61
CA TRP A 46 -1.45 -8.88 8.97
C TRP A 46 -0.13 -8.22 8.56
N ILE A 47 -0.05 -7.73 7.32
CA ILE A 47 1.13 -7.02 6.83
C ILE A 47 1.33 -5.71 7.61
N ALA A 48 0.26 -4.91 7.75
CA ALA A 48 0.31 -3.62 8.42
C ALA A 48 0.71 -3.72 9.90
N GLU A 49 0.14 -4.68 10.64
CA GLU A 49 0.44 -4.88 12.07
C GLU A 49 1.87 -5.43 12.26
N HIS A 50 2.31 -6.39 11.45
CA HIS A 50 3.68 -6.90 11.54
C HIS A 50 4.74 -5.87 11.17
N ALA A 51 4.44 -4.92 10.28
CA ALA A 51 5.38 -3.84 9.98
C ALA A 51 5.69 -2.98 11.22
N LEU A 52 4.77 -2.93 12.19
CA LEU A 52 5.00 -2.25 13.46
C LEU A 52 6.00 -2.98 14.36
N ASP A 53 6.21 -4.29 14.19
CA ASP A 53 7.07 -5.06 15.09
C ASP A 53 8.52 -4.59 15.04
N TRP A 54 8.98 -4.13 13.88
CA TRP A 54 10.37 -3.73 13.63
C TRP A 54 10.65 -2.25 13.88
N LEU A 55 9.60 -1.42 14.01
CA LEU A 55 9.75 -0.02 14.40
C LEU A 55 10.19 0.14 15.86
N GLN A 56 10.93 1.22 16.13
CA GLN A 56 11.28 1.62 17.49
C GLN A 56 10.01 1.98 18.29
N PRO A 57 10.00 1.80 19.62
CA PRO A 57 8.80 2.04 20.44
C PRO A 57 8.16 3.42 20.24
N ASP A 58 8.97 4.48 20.21
CA ASP A 58 8.49 5.86 20.06
C ASP A 58 7.90 6.13 18.67
N GLU A 59 8.33 5.40 17.64
CA GLU A 59 7.90 5.57 16.25
C GLU A 59 6.50 5.01 16.01
N LYS A 60 6.14 3.95 16.73
CA LYS A 60 4.86 3.24 16.56
C LYS A 60 3.82 3.53 17.63
N GLN A 61 4.18 4.16 18.75
CA GLN A 61 3.28 4.28 19.90
C GLN A 61 1.95 4.99 19.56
N PHE A 62 1.98 6.00 18.67
CA PHE A 62 0.75 6.67 18.25
C PHE A 62 -0.18 5.75 17.44
N ILE A 63 0.40 4.86 16.62
CA ILE A 63 -0.33 3.85 15.86
C ILE A 63 -0.89 2.80 16.80
N LEU A 64 -0.10 2.28 17.75
CA LEU A 64 -0.56 1.29 18.72
C LEU A 64 -1.74 1.79 19.56
N ASN A 65 -1.74 3.08 19.91
CA ASN A 65 -2.87 3.71 20.61
C ASN A 65 -4.14 3.84 19.73
N ASN A 66 -4.01 3.70 18.42
CA ASN A 66 -5.06 3.83 17.41
C ASN A 66 -5.10 2.60 16.48
N LEU A 67 -4.69 1.42 16.96
CA LEU A 67 -4.46 0.24 16.12
C LEU A 67 -5.71 -0.15 15.34
N ALA A 68 -6.89 -0.13 15.97
CA ALA A 68 -8.15 -0.41 15.28
C ALA A 68 -8.42 0.53 14.09
N TRP A 69 -7.95 1.78 14.14
CA TRP A 69 -8.06 2.70 13.01
C TRP A 69 -7.08 2.37 11.89
N LEU A 70 -5.85 1.94 12.21
CA LEU A 70 -4.91 1.43 11.22
C LEU A 70 -5.52 0.24 10.47
N LEU A 71 -5.99 -0.76 11.22
CA LEU A 71 -6.55 -1.99 10.65
C LEU A 71 -7.82 -1.68 9.84
N TYR A 72 -8.76 -0.88 10.37
CA TYR A 72 -9.91 -0.44 9.57
C TYR A 72 -9.48 0.29 8.29
N GLY A 73 -8.41 1.09 8.37
CA GLY A 73 -7.81 1.81 7.26
C GLY A 73 -7.46 0.93 6.07
N THR A 74 -7.04 -0.32 6.31
CA THR A 74 -6.68 -1.27 5.26
C THR A 74 -7.87 -1.61 4.37
N GLU A 75 -9.11 -1.59 4.89
CA GLU A 75 -10.31 -1.93 4.14
C GLU A 75 -10.75 -0.84 3.14
N LEU A 76 -10.32 0.41 3.34
CA LEU A 76 -10.88 1.57 2.65
C LEU A 76 -10.75 1.52 1.12
N PRO A 77 -9.58 1.15 0.54
CA PRO A 77 -9.43 1.11 -0.92
C PRO A 77 -10.36 0.10 -1.60
N ASP A 78 -10.69 -1.02 -0.95
CA ASP A 78 -11.63 -2.02 -1.46
C ASP A 78 -13.10 -1.71 -1.16
N ASN A 79 -13.36 -0.91 -0.13
CA ASN A 79 -14.71 -0.64 0.34
C ASN A 79 -15.23 0.68 -0.23
N PRO A 80 -16.23 0.69 -1.14
CA PRO A 80 -16.83 1.93 -1.63
C PRO A 80 -17.84 2.56 -0.66
N SER A 81 -18.10 1.92 0.48
CA SER A 81 -19.21 2.30 1.35
C SER A 81 -18.89 3.56 2.17
N PRO A 82 -19.79 4.55 2.23
CA PRO A 82 -19.61 5.74 3.05
C PRO A 82 -19.63 5.40 4.55
N PRO A 83 -19.04 6.25 5.42
CA PRO A 83 -18.53 7.58 5.11
C PRO A 83 -17.04 7.62 4.70
N TYR A 84 -16.29 6.53 4.89
CA TYR A 84 -14.83 6.53 4.73
C TYR A 84 -14.34 5.81 3.47
N GLY A 85 -15.15 4.89 2.95
CA GLY A 85 -14.77 4.04 1.84
C GLY A 85 -14.26 4.82 0.62
N ILE A 86 -13.18 4.32 0.03
CA ILE A 86 -12.58 4.86 -1.19
C ILE A 86 -13.09 4.05 -2.38
N GLY A 87 -12.98 2.71 -2.33
CA GLY A 87 -13.55 1.80 -3.32
C GLY A 87 -12.97 1.95 -4.74
N ASP A 88 -11.69 2.30 -4.87
CA ASP A 88 -11.02 2.53 -6.15
C ASP A 88 -10.21 1.31 -6.62
N THR A 89 -10.83 0.14 -6.59
CA THR A 89 -10.21 -1.18 -6.89
C THR A 89 -9.51 -1.30 -8.24
N PHE A 90 -9.75 -0.36 -9.17
CA PHE A 90 -9.05 -0.27 -10.45
C PHE A 90 -7.68 0.45 -10.36
N LYS A 91 -7.21 0.79 -9.16
CA LYS A 91 -5.93 1.47 -8.91
C LYS A 91 -4.97 0.69 -8.02
N HIS A 92 -5.20 -0.61 -7.86
CA HIS A 92 -4.41 -1.48 -6.97
C HIS A 92 -3.18 -2.08 -7.66
N HIS A 93 -2.94 -1.70 -8.92
CA HIS A 93 -1.87 -2.23 -9.75
C HIS A 93 -0.67 -1.29 -9.88
N VAL A 94 0.46 -1.89 -10.28
CA VAL A 94 1.62 -1.25 -10.89
C VAL A 94 2.05 -2.13 -12.05
N TYR A 95 2.26 -1.55 -13.23
CA TYR A 95 2.69 -2.30 -14.41
C TYR A 95 4.05 -1.82 -14.88
N TYR A 96 4.91 -2.78 -15.23
CA TYR A 96 6.14 -2.56 -15.96
C TYR A 96 6.04 -3.19 -17.35
N HIS A 97 6.71 -2.56 -18.32
CA HIS A 97 7.00 -3.17 -19.61
C HIS A 97 8.09 -4.24 -19.46
N ALA A 98 8.17 -5.17 -20.41
CA ALA A 98 9.18 -6.23 -20.42
C ALA A 98 10.63 -5.74 -20.49
N ASP A 99 10.85 -4.48 -20.89
CA ASP A 99 12.17 -3.84 -20.87
C ASP A 99 12.52 -3.20 -19.50
N GLY A 100 11.65 -3.35 -18.50
CA GLY A 100 11.81 -2.82 -17.16
C GLY A 100 11.36 -1.37 -16.99
N SER A 101 10.87 -0.71 -18.05
CA SER A 101 10.32 0.65 -17.94
C SER A 101 8.93 0.64 -17.31
N LEU A 102 8.62 1.67 -16.52
CA LEU A 102 7.34 1.82 -15.84
C LEU A 102 6.23 2.14 -16.85
N GLN A 103 5.16 1.34 -16.84
CA GLN A 103 4.00 1.49 -17.71
C GLN A 103 2.85 2.23 -17.00
N ASP A 104 2.54 1.84 -15.76
CA ASP A 104 1.47 2.40 -14.93
C ASP A 104 1.83 2.26 -13.45
N ASP A 105 1.54 3.27 -12.64
CA ASP A 105 1.95 3.40 -11.24
C ASP A 105 0.79 3.77 -10.31
N ALA A 106 -0.44 3.45 -10.70
CA ALA A 106 -1.66 3.84 -10.00
C ALA A 106 -1.59 3.57 -8.48
N SER A 107 -1.19 2.37 -8.06
CA SER A 107 -1.13 2.03 -6.64
C SER A 107 -0.07 2.83 -5.89
N ALA A 108 1.09 3.07 -6.51
CA ALA A 108 2.18 3.87 -5.92
C ALA A 108 1.75 5.33 -5.68
N VAL A 109 1.02 5.91 -6.64
CA VAL A 109 0.45 7.26 -6.50
C VAL A 109 -0.54 7.30 -5.34
N ARG A 110 -1.44 6.31 -5.23
CA ARG A 110 -2.44 6.25 -4.16
C ARG A 110 -1.80 6.04 -2.78
N ALA A 111 -0.81 5.16 -2.67
CA ALA A 111 -0.02 4.99 -1.44
C ALA A 111 0.57 6.33 -0.97
N GLN A 112 1.16 7.10 -1.89
CA GLN A 112 1.74 8.40 -1.58
C GLN A 112 0.69 9.46 -1.19
N GLU A 113 -0.48 9.46 -1.83
CA GLU A 113 -1.57 10.37 -1.48
C GLU A 113 -2.09 10.11 -0.06
N GLU A 114 -2.30 8.84 0.30
CA GLU A 114 -2.75 8.47 1.65
C GLU A 114 -1.67 8.75 2.71
N TYR A 115 -0.39 8.53 2.40
CA TYR A 115 0.74 8.96 3.25
C TYR A 115 0.71 10.47 3.53
N MET A 116 0.53 11.29 2.48
CA MET A 116 0.49 12.75 2.64
C MET A 116 -0.72 13.20 3.46
N MET A 117 -1.88 12.55 3.27
CA MET A 117 -3.07 12.80 4.09
C MET A 117 -2.83 12.43 5.55
N ALA A 118 -2.17 11.29 5.82
CA ALA A 118 -1.80 10.90 7.18
C ALA A 118 -0.92 11.96 7.85
N LEU A 119 0.05 12.53 7.13
CA LEU A 119 0.91 13.59 7.66
C LEU A 119 0.12 14.86 8.02
N VAL A 120 -0.88 15.22 7.20
CA VAL A 120 -1.76 16.35 7.48
C VAL A 120 -2.54 16.12 8.77
N TYR A 121 -3.14 14.94 8.95
CA TYR A 121 -3.89 14.61 10.17
C TYR A 121 -2.98 14.54 11.41
N ALA A 122 -1.81 13.92 11.29
CA ALA A 122 -0.83 13.85 12.38
C ALA A 122 -0.38 15.24 12.85
N LYS A 123 -0.09 16.15 11.91
CA LYS A 123 0.27 17.55 12.23
C LYS A 123 -0.87 18.32 12.89
N ALA A 124 -2.13 17.93 12.66
CA ALA A 124 -3.29 18.47 13.34
C ALA A 124 -3.58 17.80 14.70
N GLY A 125 -2.82 16.77 15.08
CA GLY A 125 -3.05 15.96 16.29
C GLY A 125 -4.22 14.98 16.17
N ASP A 126 -4.72 14.73 14.96
CA ASP A 126 -5.80 13.78 14.68
C ASP A 126 -5.24 12.38 14.40
N TRP A 127 -4.83 11.72 15.47
CA TRP A 127 -4.13 10.43 15.40
C TRP A 127 -4.99 9.28 14.86
N ALA A 128 -6.31 9.35 15.05
CA ALA A 128 -7.24 8.36 14.54
C ALA A 128 -7.30 8.41 13.01
N ASN A 129 -7.54 9.59 12.43
CA ASN A 129 -7.54 9.73 10.97
C ASN A 129 -6.14 9.55 10.37
N ALA A 130 -5.07 9.96 11.07
CA ALA A 130 -3.71 9.68 10.62
C ALA A 130 -3.46 8.17 10.50
N SER A 131 -3.82 7.40 11.54
CA SER A 131 -3.64 5.93 11.54
C SER A 131 -4.51 5.26 10.47
N MET A 132 -5.75 5.71 10.28
CA MET A 132 -6.63 5.21 9.22
C MET A 132 -6.06 5.44 7.82
N ARG A 133 -5.46 6.61 7.57
CA ARG A 133 -4.80 6.91 6.30
C ARG A 133 -3.51 6.12 6.10
N LEU A 134 -2.76 5.86 7.18
CA LEU A 134 -1.62 4.94 7.12
C LEU A 134 -2.07 3.52 6.76
N GLY A 135 -3.21 3.03 7.28
CA GLY A 135 -3.76 1.73 6.90
C GLY A 135 -4.12 1.65 5.40
N ALA A 136 -4.73 2.71 4.85
CA ALA A 136 -5.01 2.77 3.42
C ALA A 136 -3.72 2.82 2.58
N MET A 137 -2.68 3.52 3.05
CA MET A 137 -1.36 3.50 2.43
C MET A 137 -0.74 2.10 2.43
N THR A 138 -0.78 1.38 3.55
CA THR A 138 -0.23 0.03 3.63
C THR A 138 -0.96 -0.94 2.70
N HIS A 139 -2.27 -0.76 2.50
CA HIS A 139 -3.04 -1.54 1.53
C HIS A 139 -2.47 -1.41 0.12
N TYR A 140 -2.36 -0.19 -0.40
CA TYR A 140 -1.83 0.04 -1.75
C TYR A 140 -0.39 -0.48 -1.94
N ILE A 141 0.46 -0.35 -0.91
CA ILE A 141 1.81 -0.95 -0.96
C ILE A 141 1.69 -2.48 -1.02
N SER A 142 0.89 -3.08 -0.13
CA SER A 142 0.79 -4.54 0.00
C SER A 142 0.24 -5.24 -1.24
N ASP A 143 -0.63 -4.60 -2.02
CA ASP A 143 -1.13 -5.18 -3.27
C ASP A 143 -0.03 -5.40 -4.31
N ALA A 144 1.04 -4.61 -4.26
CA ALA A 144 2.20 -4.83 -5.12
C ALA A 144 2.95 -6.14 -4.82
N ALA A 145 2.66 -6.82 -3.71
CA ALA A 145 3.17 -8.16 -3.40
C ALA A 145 2.35 -9.29 -4.05
N VAL A 146 1.22 -8.99 -4.69
CA VAL A 146 0.40 -9.96 -5.40
C VAL A 146 0.77 -9.97 -6.87
N PHE A 147 1.27 -11.10 -7.39
CA PHE A 147 1.68 -11.18 -8.80
C PHE A 147 0.54 -10.82 -9.78
N SER A 148 -0.71 -11.16 -9.46
CA SER A 148 -1.86 -10.87 -10.32
C SER A 148 -2.16 -9.38 -10.45
N HIS A 149 -1.77 -8.54 -9.49
CA HIS A 149 -1.90 -7.08 -9.57
C HIS A 149 -0.88 -6.42 -10.51
N LEU A 150 0.08 -7.20 -11.01
CA LEU A 150 1.14 -6.73 -11.90
C LEU A 150 0.95 -7.27 -13.32
N MET A 151 -0.11 -8.05 -13.51
CA MET A 151 -0.52 -8.67 -14.77
C MET A 151 -1.81 -8.03 -15.27
N GLY A 152 -2.05 -8.14 -16.58
CA GLY A 152 -3.27 -7.65 -17.20
C GLY A 152 -3.26 -7.83 -18.70
N SER A 153 -4.45 -7.97 -19.30
CA SER A 153 -4.59 -8.22 -20.76
C SER A 153 -3.91 -7.18 -21.68
N ASN A 154 -3.62 -5.99 -21.16
CA ASN A 154 -2.97 -4.89 -21.88
C ASN A 154 -1.48 -4.71 -21.51
N THR A 155 -0.90 -5.61 -20.71
CA THR A 155 0.53 -5.61 -20.35
C THR A 155 1.28 -6.67 -21.14
N ASP A 156 2.62 -6.63 -21.08
CA ASP A 156 3.47 -7.64 -21.72
C ASP A 156 3.35 -9.04 -21.07
N TRP A 157 2.74 -9.09 -19.87
CA TRP A 157 2.62 -10.29 -19.05
C TRP A 157 1.32 -11.07 -19.31
N GLY A 158 0.35 -10.46 -20.00
CA GLY A 158 -0.97 -11.04 -20.24
C GLY A 158 -1.86 -11.02 -19.01
N SER A 159 -3.08 -11.54 -19.15
CA SER A 159 -4.01 -11.69 -18.03
C SER A 159 -3.63 -12.86 -17.13
N GLU A 160 -3.72 -12.61 -15.83
CA GLU A 160 -3.68 -13.56 -14.74
C GLU A 160 -4.77 -14.65 -14.88
N GLN A 161 -4.46 -15.86 -14.41
CA GLN A 161 -5.42 -16.95 -14.24
C GLN A 161 -5.77 -17.17 -12.77
N HIS A 162 -4.81 -16.93 -11.88
CA HIS A 162 -4.90 -17.16 -10.45
C HIS A 162 -4.88 -15.83 -9.69
N HIS A 163 -6.06 -15.37 -9.32
CA HIS A 163 -6.23 -14.14 -8.55
C HIS A 163 -6.96 -14.44 -7.25
N SER A 164 -8.28 -14.62 -7.32
CA SER A 164 -9.11 -14.75 -6.11
C SER A 164 -8.83 -16.00 -5.30
N ASP A 165 -8.41 -17.09 -5.94
CA ASP A 165 -8.00 -18.32 -5.28
C ASP A 165 -6.67 -18.17 -4.53
N TYR A 166 -5.71 -17.45 -5.12
CA TYR A 166 -4.45 -17.07 -4.49
C TYR A 166 -4.71 -16.25 -3.21
N GLU A 167 -5.44 -15.14 -3.34
CA GLU A 167 -5.73 -14.25 -2.21
C GLU A 167 -6.55 -14.93 -1.12
N THR A 168 -7.53 -15.76 -1.50
CA THR A 168 -8.32 -16.55 -0.54
C THR A 168 -7.42 -17.52 0.24
N TYR A 169 -6.47 -18.17 -0.43
CA TYR A 169 -5.58 -19.12 0.22
C TYR A 169 -4.66 -18.44 1.23
N VAL A 170 -4.06 -17.31 0.85
CA VAL A 170 -3.16 -16.55 1.72
C VAL A 170 -3.92 -15.96 2.89
N ASN A 171 -5.09 -15.34 2.67
CA ASN A 171 -5.93 -14.82 3.75
C ASN A 171 -6.36 -15.91 4.74
N GLY A 172 -6.56 -17.16 4.30
CA GLY A 172 -6.82 -18.29 5.19
C GLY A 172 -5.68 -18.58 6.20
N ARG A 173 -4.51 -17.99 5.98
CA ARG A 173 -3.22 -18.20 6.65
C ARG A 173 -2.53 -16.91 7.12
N THR A 174 -3.28 -15.81 7.07
CA THR A 174 -2.91 -14.49 7.56
C THR A 174 -4.14 -13.77 8.11
N ASN A 175 -5.17 -14.51 8.58
CA ASN A 175 -6.39 -13.92 9.15
C ASN A 175 -6.30 -13.75 10.67
N SER A 176 -5.11 -13.93 11.23
CA SER A 176 -4.79 -13.62 12.61
C SER A 176 -3.33 -13.22 12.73
N TYR A 177 -2.96 -12.48 13.78
CA TYR A 177 -1.58 -12.04 14.00
C TYR A 177 -0.56 -13.19 14.12
N TYR A 178 -0.96 -14.36 14.62
CA TYR A 178 -0.10 -15.55 14.69
C TYR A 178 -0.62 -16.63 13.74
N ASP A 179 -0.01 -16.73 12.56
CA ASP A 179 -0.51 -17.58 11.48
C ASP A 179 0.63 -18.23 10.67
N ASP A 180 0.28 -19.02 9.66
CA ASP A 180 1.21 -19.91 8.95
C ASP A 180 2.38 -19.15 8.30
N PHE A 181 2.15 -17.96 7.74
CA PHE A 181 3.18 -17.18 7.04
C PHE A 181 4.14 -16.42 7.96
N ASN A 182 3.91 -16.38 9.28
CA ASN A 182 4.81 -15.74 10.23
C ASN A 182 6.24 -16.31 10.19
N VAL A 183 6.41 -17.55 9.73
CA VAL A 183 7.73 -18.20 9.59
C VAL A 183 8.64 -17.52 8.56
N TYR A 184 8.07 -16.75 7.63
CA TYR A 184 8.81 -16.01 6.60
C TYR A 184 9.23 -14.62 7.06
N LEU A 185 8.62 -14.11 8.14
CA LEU A 185 8.91 -12.77 8.64
C LEU A 185 10.32 -12.70 9.21
N LYS A 186 11.12 -11.84 8.61
CA LYS A 186 12.49 -11.55 9.00
C LYS A 186 12.81 -10.10 8.69
N PHE A 187 13.13 -9.36 9.74
CA PHE A 187 13.66 -8.01 9.62
C PHE A 187 15.00 -8.05 8.86
N ASP A 188 15.15 -7.17 7.89
CA ASP A 188 16.37 -7.04 7.09
C ASP A 188 17.55 -6.44 7.87
N GLY A 189 17.27 -5.81 9.01
CA GLY A 189 18.25 -5.24 9.93
C GLY A 189 18.47 -3.74 9.78
N ALA A 190 17.71 -3.05 8.92
CA ALA A 190 17.83 -1.62 8.70
C ALA A 190 16.46 -0.94 8.76
N LEU A 191 16.46 0.33 9.20
CA LEU A 191 15.32 1.23 9.02
C LEU A 191 15.78 2.30 8.03
N GLU A 192 15.33 2.19 6.79
CA GLU A 192 15.69 3.10 5.71
C GLU A 192 14.67 4.22 5.56
N THR A 193 15.09 5.33 4.96
CA THR A 193 14.18 6.42 4.59
C THR A 193 13.71 6.23 3.16
N ILE A 194 12.44 5.90 2.96
CA ILE A 194 11.83 5.67 1.65
C ILE A 194 10.42 6.27 1.59
N SER A 195 10.05 6.81 0.43
CA SER A 195 8.68 7.28 0.20
C SER A 195 7.74 6.10 -0.03
N ALA A 196 6.46 6.29 0.30
CA ALA A 196 5.42 5.29 0.00
C ALA A 196 5.40 4.94 -1.50
N TYR A 197 5.56 5.94 -2.37
CA TYR A 197 5.64 5.74 -3.82
C TYR A 197 6.79 4.80 -4.22
N ASN A 198 8.01 5.05 -3.75
CA ASN A 198 9.18 4.25 -4.13
C ASN A 198 9.11 2.85 -3.52
N ALA A 199 8.60 2.71 -2.30
CA ALA A 199 8.37 1.41 -1.68
C ALA A 199 7.41 0.55 -2.51
N THR A 200 6.28 1.10 -2.95
CA THR A 200 5.34 0.39 -3.84
C THR A 200 6.02 -0.02 -5.14
N LEU A 201 6.80 0.88 -5.77
CA LEU A 201 7.49 0.57 -7.03
C LEU A 201 8.56 -0.51 -6.89
N LEU A 202 9.33 -0.51 -5.78
CA LEU A 202 10.33 -1.54 -5.50
C LEU A 202 9.68 -2.91 -5.32
N LEU A 203 8.60 -2.98 -4.54
CA LEU A 203 7.86 -4.21 -4.32
C LEU A 203 7.22 -4.75 -5.61
N ALA A 204 6.64 -3.85 -6.41
CA ALA A 204 6.08 -4.20 -7.72
C ALA A 204 7.17 -4.69 -8.69
N TYR A 205 8.35 -4.06 -8.67
CA TYR A 205 9.45 -4.48 -9.53
C TYR A 205 9.94 -5.88 -9.15
N ASP A 206 10.18 -6.13 -7.85
CA ASP A 206 10.54 -7.45 -7.33
C ASP A 206 9.50 -8.50 -7.70
N THR A 207 8.22 -8.22 -7.48
CA THR A 207 7.14 -9.18 -7.75
C THR A 207 6.93 -9.42 -9.25
N THR A 208 7.20 -8.43 -10.11
CA THR A 208 7.13 -8.60 -11.58
C THR A 208 8.29 -9.44 -12.10
N PHE A 209 9.51 -9.02 -11.79
CA PHE A 209 10.71 -9.54 -12.45
C PHE A 209 11.45 -10.59 -11.64
N ASP A 210 11.25 -10.61 -10.33
CA ASP A 210 12.09 -11.33 -9.38
C ASP A 210 13.58 -10.92 -9.45
N MET A 211 14.32 -11.04 -8.36
CA MET A 211 15.71 -10.55 -8.31
C MET A 211 16.63 -11.34 -9.24
N ASP A 212 16.42 -12.67 -9.31
CA ASP A 212 17.22 -13.59 -10.13
C ASP A 212 16.55 -13.87 -11.50
N GLY A 213 15.30 -13.46 -11.67
CA GLY A 213 14.57 -13.56 -12.94
C GLY A 213 13.90 -14.92 -13.16
N ASP A 214 13.88 -15.81 -12.16
CA ASP A 214 13.35 -17.16 -12.30
C ASP A 214 11.96 -17.33 -11.69
N LEU A 215 11.57 -16.52 -10.70
CA LEU A 215 10.27 -16.59 -10.01
C LEU A 215 9.39 -15.35 -10.28
N THR A 216 9.29 -14.96 -11.55
CA THR A 216 8.53 -13.80 -12.06
C THR A 216 7.02 -13.89 -11.81
N CYS A 217 6.28 -12.81 -12.06
CA CYS A 217 4.81 -12.82 -11.98
C CYS A 217 4.17 -13.85 -12.92
N ILE A 218 4.69 -14.03 -14.15
CA ILE A 218 4.25 -15.10 -15.07
C ILE A 218 4.54 -16.46 -14.46
N TRP A 219 5.74 -16.66 -13.91
CA TRP A 219 6.08 -17.96 -13.32
C TRP A 219 5.13 -18.31 -12.17
N MET A 220 4.79 -17.33 -11.33
CA MET A 220 3.84 -17.52 -10.23
C MET A 220 2.46 -17.95 -10.74
N ASP A 221 1.94 -17.31 -11.78
CA ASP A 221 0.64 -17.68 -12.38
C ASP A 221 0.70 -19.08 -13.02
N GLU A 222 1.73 -19.38 -13.81
CA GLU A 222 1.87 -20.67 -14.51
C GLU A 222 2.18 -21.85 -13.56
N ASN A 223 2.79 -21.57 -12.40
CA ASN A 223 3.22 -22.58 -11.42
C ASN A 223 2.40 -22.54 -10.13
N TYR A 224 1.19 -21.98 -10.18
CA TYR A 224 0.26 -21.88 -9.05
C TYR A 224 0.02 -23.26 -8.38
N ASN A 225 0.76 -23.52 -7.30
CA ASN A 225 0.79 -24.82 -6.66
C ASN A 225 1.28 -24.74 -5.21
N TRP A 226 0.34 -24.77 -4.26
CA TRP A 226 0.63 -24.74 -2.82
C TRP A 226 1.36 -25.98 -2.26
N SER A 227 1.52 -27.05 -3.06
CA SER A 227 2.38 -28.19 -2.70
C SER A 227 3.82 -28.04 -3.21
N ASN A 228 4.12 -27.03 -4.04
CA ASN A 228 5.46 -26.73 -4.50
C ASN A 228 6.15 -25.79 -3.48
N PRO A 229 7.21 -26.23 -2.77
CA PRO A 229 7.89 -25.40 -1.78
C PRO A 229 8.47 -24.10 -2.37
N MET A 230 8.89 -24.12 -3.64
CA MET A 230 9.42 -22.93 -4.31
C MET A 230 8.34 -21.85 -4.46
N PHE A 231 7.12 -22.25 -4.84
CA PHE A 231 5.98 -21.34 -4.93
C PHE A 231 5.63 -20.75 -3.55
N VAL A 232 5.50 -21.61 -2.52
CA VAL A 232 5.16 -21.14 -1.16
C VAL A 232 6.25 -20.20 -0.61
N ASN A 233 7.53 -20.51 -0.85
CA ASN A 233 8.63 -19.66 -0.43
C ASN A 233 8.57 -18.29 -1.11
N ARG A 234 8.29 -18.24 -2.42
CA ARG A 234 8.18 -16.98 -3.14
C ARG A 234 7.05 -16.10 -2.60
N VAL A 235 5.90 -16.69 -2.27
CA VAL A 235 4.80 -15.97 -1.59
C VAL A 235 5.26 -15.39 -0.26
N GLY A 236 5.94 -16.21 0.56
CA GLY A 236 6.47 -15.77 1.84
C GLY A 236 7.52 -14.66 1.72
N GLU A 237 8.37 -14.71 0.69
CA GLU A 237 9.35 -13.67 0.37
C GLU A 237 8.67 -12.36 -0.03
N SER A 238 7.66 -12.39 -0.91
CA SER A 238 6.88 -11.19 -1.28
C SER A 238 6.19 -10.56 -0.06
N LEU A 239 5.58 -11.38 0.80
CA LEU A 239 4.96 -10.90 2.05
C LEU A 239 6.01 -10.27 2.98
N ASN A 240 7.15 -10.92 3.18
CA ASN A 240 8.22 -10.39 4.02
C ASN A 240 8.79 -9.07 3.47
N LEU A 241 8.96 -8.96 2.15
CA LEU A 241 9.42 -7.73 1.52
C LEU A 241 8.41 -6.59 1.70
N ALA A 242 7.11 -6.87 1.55
CA ALA A 242 6.07 -5.88 1.82
C ALA A 242 6.11 -5.37 3.26
N VAL A 243 6.24 -6.26 4.24
CA VAL A 243 6.36 -5.86 5.66
C VAL A 243 7.59 -4.95 5.87
N ASN A 244 8.76 -5.29 5.32
CA ASN A 244 9.99 -4.49 5.55
C ASN A 244 9.87 -3.10 4.89
N LEU A 245 9.38 -3.04 3.65
CA LEU A 245 9.18 -1.77 2.95
C LEU A 245 8.14 -0.89 3.65
N ILE A 246 7.08 -1.47 4.20
CA ILE A 246 6.08 -0.71 4.98
C ILE A 246 6.71 -0.23 6.30
N THR A 247 7.54 -1.04 6.97
CA THR A 247 8.30 -0.60 8.14
C THR A 247 9.13 0.64 7.81
N ASP A 248 9.87 0.66 6.69
CA ASP A 248 10.67 1.82 6.29
C ASP A 248 9.83 3.05 5.96
N VAL A 249 8.68 2.87 5.31
CA VAL A 249 7.74 3.99 5.03
C VAL A 249 7.19 4.58 6.32
N LEU A 250 6.84 3.74 7.31
CA LEU A 250 6.36 4.19 8.62
C LEU A 250 7.46 4.85 9.45
N HIS A 251 8.69 4.35 9.36
CA HIS A 251 9.87 4.99 9.94
C HIS A 251 10.06 6.40 9.35
N THR A 252 10.01 6.51 8.01
CA THR A 252 10.09 7.77 7.28
C THR A 252 8.98 8.74 7.70
N PHE A 253 7.74 8.26 7.80
CA PHE A 253 6.60 9.03 8.31
C PHE A 253 6.89 9.67 9.67
N TYR A 254 7.40 8.88 10.61
CA TYR A 254 7.71 9.37 11.96
C TYR A 254 8.78 10.46 11.95
N LEU A 255 9.87 10.28 11.19
CA LEU A 255 10.94 11.27 11.08
C LEU A 255 10.44 12.59 10.48
N GLU A 256 9.63 12.52 9.43
CA GLU A 256 9.03 13.70 8.80
C GLU A 256 8.05 14.43 9.72
N TYR A 257 7.19 13.67 10.41
CA TYR A 257 6.29 14.25 11.40
C TYR A 257 7.07 14.94 12.53
N SER A 258 8.05 14.25 13.12
CA SER A 258 8.81 14.74 14.28
C SER A 258 9.64 15.99 13.94
N SER A 259 10.32 16.00 12.79
CA SER A 259 11.08 17.18 12.34
C SER A 259 10.21 18.43 12.14
N SER A 260 8.94 18.25 11.75
CA SER A 260 8.00 19.36 11.60
C SER A 260 7.59 19.99 12.94
N MET A 261 7.55 19.21 14.02
CA MET A 261 7.23 19.69 15.38
C MET A 261 8.38 20.49 15.99
N ASP A 262 9.63 20.07 15.77
CA ASP A 262 10.81 20.79 16.24
C ASP A 262 10.89 22.20 15.63
N THR A 263 10.58 22.30 14.34
CA THR A 263 10.59 23.58 13.61
C THR A 263 9.52 24.54 14.16
N ALA A 264 8.31 24.04 14.42
CA ALA A 264 7.23 24.84 15.00
C ALA A 264 7.57 25.33 16.42
N THR A 265 8.18 24.46 17.23
CA THR A 265 8.60 24.78 18.61
C THR A 265 9.64 25.90 18.64
N VAL A 266 10.62 25.86 17.74
CA VAL A 266 11.64 26.93 17.61
C VAL A 266 10.99 28.27 17.24
N ILE A 267 10.02 28.29 16.33
CA ILE A 267 9.31 29.51 15.93
C ILE A 267 8.52 30.10 17.12
N VAL A 268 7.80 29.27 17.87
CA VAL A 268 7.04 29.71 19.05
C VAL A 268 7.98 30.28 20.12
N ILE A 269 9.10 29.62 20.41
CA ILE A 269 10.10 30.12 21.36
C ILE A 269 10.67 31.47 20.90
N LEU A 270 11.03 31.60 19.62
CA LEU A 270 11.52 32.86 19.06
C LEU A 270 10.46 33.98 19.12
N PHE A 271 9.18 33.65 18.91
CA PHE A 271 8.08 34.60 19.02
C PHE A 271 7.86 35.04 20.48
N MET A 272 7.87 34.10 21.43
CA MET A 272 7.77 34.36 22.86
C MET A 272 8.94 35.20 23.37
N LEU A 273 10.17 34.93 22.91
CA LEU A 273 11.36 35.74 23.23
C LEU A 273 11.24 37.17 22.66
N ARG A 274 10.70 37.34 21.45
CA ARG A 274 10.45 38.67 20.87
C ARG A 274 9.36 39.44 21.64
N LEU A 275 8.32 38.78 22.12
CA LEU A 275 7.31 39.42 22.98
C LEU A 275 7.88 39.80 24.35
N ALA A 276 8.70 38.93 24.95
CA ALA A 276 9.32 39.17 26.25
C ALA A 276 10.35 40.31 26.20
N THR A 277 11.09 40.46 25.09
CA THR A 277 12.08 41.53 24.91
C THR A 277 11.48 42.82 24.33
N GLY A 278 10.36 42.72 23.60
CA GLY A 278 9.63 43.86 23.02
C GLY A 278 8.78 44.66 24.02
N LEU A 279 8.55 44.14 25.24
CA LEU A 279 7.85 44.86 26.31
C LEU A 279 8.73 45.84 27.11
N MET A 280 10.02 46.00 26.77
CA MET A 280 10.96 46.90 27.47
C MET A 280 11.17 48.27 26.78
N LEU A 281 10.36 48.65 25.79
CA LEU A 281 10.52 49.92 25.05
C LEU A 281 9.24 50.77 24.95
N LEU A 282 8.39 50.77 25.99
CA LEU A 282 7.36 51.79 26.19
C LEU A 282 7.41 52.34 27.62
#